data_AF-A0A248KFT8-F1
#
_entry.id   AF-A0A248KFT8-F1
#
_cell.length_a   1.000
_cell.length_b   1.000
_cell.length_c   1.000
_cell.angle_alpha   90.00
_cell.angle_beta   90.00
_cell.angle_gamma   90.00
#
_symmetry.space_group_name_H-M   'P 1'
#
loop_
_entity.id
_entity.type
_entity.pdbx_description
1 polymer ?
#
loop_
_entity_poly.entity_id
_entity_poly.type
_entity_poly.pdbx_seq_one_letter_code
_entity_poly.pdbx_strand_id
1 'polypeptide(L)'
;MLTLRDYANNPIGDLRDRIRYLLSDADIISGATVTPTEIAKGVYASQLTAARKSGNVMVIPTIDGQNIGLPVTNVMVHSGPISLVQSVITHGGGIPTPIPVEGDLGLHLRIA
;
A
#
# COMPACT_ATOMS: atom_id res chain seq x y z
N MET A 1 4.32 -9.52 -6.79
CA MET A 1 5.22 -10.21 -7.73
C MET A 1 4.57 -10.18 -9.11
N LEU A 2 5.35 -9.95 -10.16
CA LEU A 2 4.88 -9.90 -11.55
C LEU A 2 5.57 -11.02 -12.35
N THR A 3 4.81 -11.80 -13.10
CA THR A 3 5.32 -12.87 -13.96
C THR A 3 4.97 -12.55 -15.40
N LEU A 4 5.97 -12.47 -16.27
CA LEU A 4 5.81 -12.16 -17.69
C LEU A 4 6.11 -13.40 -18.53
N ARG A 5 5.15 -13.78 -19.36
CA ARG A 5 5.25 -14.90 -20.30
C ARG A 5 4.73 -14.49 -21.67
N ASP A 6 5.29 -15.09 -22.71
CA ASP A 6 4.76 -14.95 -24.07
C ASP A 6 3.53 -15.85 -24.28
N TYR A 7 2.96 -15.80 -25.48
CA TYR A 7 1.80 -16.62 -25.86
C TYR A 7 2.09 -18.14 -25.85
N ALA A 8 3.37 -18.52 -25.97
CA ALA A 8 3.84 -19.90 -25.91
C ALA A 8 4.22 -20.30 -24.46
N ASN A 9 3.90 -19.48 -23.47
CA ASN A 9 4.17 -19.67 -22.05
C ASN A 9 5.66 -19.63 -21.67
N ASN A 10 6.54 -19.11 -22.53
CA ASN A 10 7.96 -18.91 -22.22
C ASN A 10 8.15 -17.64 -21.38
N PRO A 11 9.07 -17.64 -20.40
CA PRO A 11 9.35 -16.45 -19.59
C PRO A 11 10.02 -15.33 -20.40
N ILE A 12 9.54 -14.10 -20.22
CA ILE A 12 10.09 -12.89 -20.86
C ILE A 12 10.96 -12.11 -19.86
N GLY A 13 12.28 -12.26 -19.98
CA GLY A 13 13.27 -11.61 -19.12
C GLY A 13 13.78 -10.27 -19.63
N ASP A 14 14.68 -9.65 -18.86
CA ASP A 14 15.43 -8.44 -19.22
C ASP A 14 14.57 -7.19 -19.48
N LEU A 15 13.38 -7.12 -18.87
CA LEU A 15 12.44 -6.00 -19.03
C LEU A 15 12.41 -5.03 -17.85
N ARG A 16 13.32 -5.20 -16.88
CA ARG A 16 13.35 -4.41 -15.63
C ARG A 16 13.20 -2.91 -15.87
N ASP A 17 13.97 -2.34 -16.78
CA ASP A 17 14.03 -0.89 -17.01
C ASP A 17 12.79 -0.35 -17.75
N ARG A 18 12.02 -1.26 -18.37
CA ARG A 18 10.81 -0.98 -19.15
C ARG A 18 9.53 -1.15 -18.34
N ILE A 19 9.59 -1.91 -17.25
CA ILE A 19 8.44 -2.15 -16.37
C ILE A 19 8.21 -0.93 -15.47
N ARG A 20 6.95 -0.49 -15.41
CA ARG A 20 6.45 0.50 -14.45
C ARG A 20 5.12 0.01 -13.86
N TYR A 21 4.66 0.69 -12.82
CA TYR A 21 3.39 0.42 -12.17
C TYR A 21 2.56 1.69 -12.11
N LEU A 22 1.35 1.64 -12.66
CA LEU A 22 0.33 2.64 -12.43
C LEU A 22 -0.47 2.25 -11.19
N LEU A 23 -0.79 3.25 -10.38
CA LEU A 23 -1.37 3.05 -9.05
C LEU A 23 -2.61 3.93 -8.94
N SER A 24 -3.73 3.37 -8.49
CA SER A 24 -5.02 4.09 -8.50
C SER A 24 -5.13 5.22 -7.48
N ASP A 25 -4.37 5.15 -6.39
CA ASP A 25 -4.36 6.17 -5.33
C ASP A 25 -2.93 6.33 -4.80
N ALA A 26 -2.30 7.43 -5.16
CA ALA A 26 -0.92 7.74 -4.78
C ALA A 26 -0.78 8.18 -3.32
N ASP A 27 -1.86 8.61 -2.65
CA ASP A 27 -1.80 9.06 -1.25
C ASP A 27 -1.73 7.88 -0.27
N ILE A 28 -2.27 6.72 -0.66
CA ILE A 28 -2.17 5.47 0.09
C ILE A 28 -0.74 4.90 0.07
N ILE A 29 0.07 5.28 -0.91
CA ILE A 29 1.40 4.71 -1.20
C ILE A 29 2.44 5.78 -1.52
N SER A 30 2.27 6.99 -1.00
CA SER A 30 3.10 8.13 -1.34
C SER A 30 4.59 7.82 -1.13
N GLY A 31 5.41 8.15 -2.14
CA GLY A 31 6.84 7.84 -2.16
C GLY A 31 7.19 6.40 -2.54
N ALA A 32 6.23 5.55 -2.90
CA ALA A 32 6.50 4.23 -3.46
C ALA A 32 7.20 4.35 -4.83
N THR A 33 8.53 4.34 -4.81
CA THR A 33 9.31 4.05 -6.01
C THR A 33 9.27 2.55 -6.20
N VAL A 34 8.34 2.07 -7.02
CA VAL A 34 8.21 0.64 -7.32
C VAL A 34 9.23 0.28 -8.39
N THR A 35 10.50 0.14 -8.00
CA THR A 35 11.55 -0.34 -8.90
C THR A 35 11.54 -1.87 -8.91
N PRO A 36 11.20 -2.50 -10.04
CA PRO A 36 11.23 -3.96 -10.13
C PRO A 36 12.66 -4.47 -10.11
N THR A 37 12.82 -5.67 -9.57
CA THR A 37 14.04 -6.49 -9.62
C THR A 37 13.67 -7.83 -10.24
N GLU A 38 14.40 -8.25 -11.26
CA GLU A 38 14.23 -9.58 -11.83
C GLU A 38 14.89 -10.61 -10.90
N ILE A 39 14.08 -11.48 -10.28
CA ILE A 39 14.54 -12.47 -9.30
C ILE A 39 14.71 -13.88 -9.91
N ALA A 40 14.07 -14.09 -11.05
CA ALA A 40 14.24 -15.24 -11.93
C ALA A 40 13.80 -14.80 -13.33
N LYS A 41 14.20 -15.52 -14.39
CA LYS A 41 13.85 -15.15 -15.76
C LYS A 41 12.33 -14.94 -15.90
N GLY A 42 11.93 -13.72 -16.24
CA GLY A 42 10.53 -13.31 -16.38
C GLY A 42 9.73 -13.17 -15.08
N VAL A 43 10.38 -13.16 -13.92
CA VAL A 43 9.76 -12.95 -12.61
C VAL A 43 10.36 -11.71 -11.95
N TYR A 44 9.51 -10.72 -11.72
CA TYR A 44 9.90 -9.41 -11.19
C TYR A 44 9.26 -9.18 -9.82
N ALA A 45 10.10 -8.89 -8.83
CA ALA A 45 9.69 -8.50 -7.49
C ALA A 45 9.86 -7.00 -7.30
N SER A 46 8.90 -6.39 -6.62
CA SER A 46 8.92 -4.96 -6.32
C SER A 46 8.43 -4.77 -4.90
N GLN A 47 9.04 -3.82 -4.18
CA GLN A 47 8.58 -3.42 -2.87
C GLN A 47 7.64 -2.23 -3.01
N LEU A 48 6.47 -2.33 -2.37
CA LEU A 48 5.50 -1.25 -2.27
C LEU A 48 5.40 -0.88 -0.78
N THR A 49 5.69 0.38 -0.47
CA THR A 49 5.56 0.90 0.89
C THR A 49 4.27 1.69 0.99
N ALA A 50 3.37 1.26 1.88
CA ALA A 50 2.19 2.03 2.21
C ALA A 50 2.57 3.32 2.93
N ALA A 51 1.88 4.41 2.62
CA ALA A 51 2.01 5.68 3.29
C ALA A 51 1.05 5.76 4.50
N ARG A 52 0.51 6.95 4.78
CA ARG A 52 -0.27 7.24 5.99
C ARG A 52 -1.77 7.00 5.86
N LYS A 53 -2.26 6.76 4.64
CA LYS A 53 -3.68 6.59 4.35
C LYS A 53 -3.99 5.11 4.18
N SER A 54 -5.04 4.64 4.84
CA SER A 54 -5.61 3.31 4.62
C SER A 54 -6.58 3.32 3.45
N GLY A 55 -6.74 2.19 2.78
CA GLY A 55 -7.70 2.04 1.69
C GLY A 55 -7.23 1.03 0.66
N ASN A 56 -7.96 0.97 -0.44
CA ASN A 56 -7.74 0.01 -1.49
C ASN A 56 -6.93 0.61 -2.64
N VAL A 57 -5.87 -0.07 -3.08
CA VAL A 57 -5.01 0.34 -4.18
C VAL A 57 -4.97 -0.74 -5.27
N MET A 58 -5.26 -0.32 -6.49
CA MET A 58 -5.04 -1.13 -7.68
C MET A 58 -3.62 -0.90 -8.20
N VAL A 59 -2.91 -1.99 -8.44
CA VAL A 59 -1.57 -2.01 -9.02
C VAL A 59 -1.64 -2.58 -10.43
N ILE A 60 -1.37 -1.73 -11.41
CA ILE A 60 -1.44 -2.06 -12.83
C ILE A 60 -0.03 -2.04 -13.41
N PRO A 61 0.54 -3.20 -13.81
CA PRO A 61 1.84 -3.23 -14.46
C PRO A 61 1.75 -2.68 -15.88
N THR A 62 2.77 -1.93 -16.29
CA THR A 62 2.94 -1.45 -17.66
C THR A 62 4.34 -1.78 -18.17
N ILE A 63 4.48 -1.94 -19.49
CA ILE A 63 5.76 -2.12 -20.18
C ILE A 63 5.82 -1.04 -21.26
N ASP A 64 6.88 -0.22 -21.25
CA ASP A 64 7.01 0.95 -22.12
C ASP A 64 5.79 1.89 -22.08
N GLY A 65 5.18 2.01 -20.89
CA GLY A 65 3.98 2.81 -20.68
C GLY A 65 2.67 2.17 -21.16
N GLN A 66 2.71 1.00 -21.80
CA GLN A 66 1.52 0.28 -22.24
C GLN A 66 1.02 -0.69 -21.17
N ASN A 67 -0.30 -0.71 -20.95
CA ASN A 67 -0.91 -1.75 -20.13
C ASN A 67 -0.79 -3.11 -20.83
N ILE A 68 -0.27 -4.10 -20.12
CA ILE A 68 -0.01 -5.44 -20.65
C ILE A 68 -1.20 -6.41 -20.49
N GLY A 69 -2.35 -5.91 -20.01
CA GLY A 69 -3.59 -6.69 -19.94
C GLY A 69 -3.58 -7.81 -18.90
N LEU A 70 -2.57 -7.86 -18.03
CA LEU A 70 -2.56 -8.79 -16.91
C LEU A 70 -3.62 -8.40 -15.87
N PRO A 71 -4.15 -9.38 -15.11
CA PRO A 71 -5.06 -9.10 -14.02
C PRO A 71 -4.50 -8.04 -13.07
N VAL A 72 -5.31 -7.04 -12.78
CA VAL A 72 -4.94 -5.98 -11.85
C VAL A 72 -4.84 -6.57 -10.44
N THR A 73 -3.74 -6.26 -9.75
CA THR A 73 -3.57 -6.69 -8.36
C THR A 73 -4.23 -5.67 -7.45
N ASN A 74 -5.07 -6.14 -6.54
CA ASN A 74 -5.72 -5.29 -5.56
C ASN A 74 -5.06 -5.44 -4.18
N VAL A 75 -4.69 -4.33 -3.56
CA VAL A 75 -3.98 -4.30 -2.27
C VAL A 75 -4.79 -3.47 -1.28
N MET A 76 -5.26 -4.12 -0.21
CA MET A 76 -5.91 -3.44 0.91
C MET A 76 -4.86 -3.01 1.93
N VAL A 77 -4.69 -1.70 2.08
CA VAL A 77 -3.85 -1.09 3.12
C VAL A 77 -4.72 -0.82 4.33
N HIS A 78 -4.39 -1.47 5.44
CA HIS A 78 -5.04 -1.24 6.73
C HIS A 78 -4.44 -0.01 7.42
N SER A 79 -5.25 0.62 8.28
CA SER A 79 -4.74 1.64 9.18
C SER A 79 -3.64 1.05 10.06
N GLY A 80 -2.61 1.85 10.32
CA GLY A 80 -1.61 1.49 11.32
C GLY A 80 -2.20 1.42 12.74
N PRO A 81 -1.37 1.08 13.74
CA PRO A 81 -1.77 1.11 15.13
C PRO A 81 -2.35 2.48 15.53
N ILE A 82 -3.26 2.48 16.49
CA ILE A 82 -3.77 3.72 17.09
C ILE A 82 -2.59 4.47 17.73
N SER A 83 -2.49 5.76 17.41
CA SER A 83 -1.43 6.63 17.91
C SER A 83 -1.91 7.37 19.16
N LEU A 84 -1.35 7.04 20.33
CA LEU A 84 -1.67 7.74 21.58
C LEU A 84 -1.32 9.24 21.57
N VAL A 85 -0.45 9.67 20.63
CA VAL A 85 -0.04 11.07 20.47
C VAL A 85 -0.96 11.83 19.50
N GLN A 86 -1.53 11.13 18.51
CA GLN A 86 -2.31 11.74 17.42
C GLN A 86 -3.81 11.45 17.51
N SER A 87 -4.23 10.63 18.46
CA SER A 87 -5.64 10.35 18.74
C SER A 87 -6.20 11.32 19.77
N VAL A 88 -7.42 11.80 19.53
CA VAL A 88 -8.17 12.63 20.46
C VAL A 88 -9.42 11.85 20.88
N ILE A 89 -9.66 11.74 22.18
CA ILE A 89 -10.94 11.29 22.71
C ILE A 89 -11.77 12.53 22.99
N THR A 90 -12.86 12.72 22.26
CA THR A 90 -13.83 13.77 22.56
C THR A 90 -15.02 13.15 23.29
N HIS A 91 -15.33 13.65 24.49
CA HIS A 91 -16.63 13.39 25.09
C HIS A 91 -17.65 14.31 24.41
N GLY A 92 -18.77 13.76 23.92
CA GLY A 92 -19.76 14.50 23.16
C GLY A 92 -20.24 15.74 23.91
N GLY A 93 -19.79 16.93 23.48
CA GLY A 93 -20.28 18.23 23.95
C GLY A 93 -19.27 19.18 24.62
N GLY A 94 -17.98 18.86 24.74
CA GLY A 94 -16.99 19.76 25.37
C GLY A 94 -15.72 20.03 24.55
N ILE A 95 -15.04 21.13 24.86
CA ILE A 95 -13.74 21.52 24.26
C ILE A 95 -12.72 20.39 24.52
N PRO A 96 -12.00 19.89 23.49
CA PRO A 96 -10.98 18.86 23.68
C PRO A 96 -9.91 19.35 24.65
N THR A 97 -9.73 18.65 25.77
CA THR A 97 -8.68 18.91 26.77
C THR A 97 -7.56 17.88 26.60
N PRO A 98 -6.29 18.30 26.45
CA PRO A 98 -5.16 17.39 26.51
C PRO A 98 -5.08 16.77 27.91
N ILE A 99 -5.02 15.43 28.01
CA ILE A 99 -4.84 14.75 29.30
C ILE A 99 -3.33 14.58 29.55
N PRO A 100 -2.76 15.15 30.64
CA PRO A 100 -1.46 14.72 31.13
C PRO A 100 -1.59 13.30 31.68
N VAL A 101 -0.77 12.38 31.17
CA VAL A 101 -0.82 10.96 31.53
C VAL A 101 -0.22 10.74 32.91
N GLU A 102 -1.00 10.92 33.97
CA GLU A 102 -0.73 10.31 35.27
C GLU A 102 -1.97 9.54 35.74
N GLY A 103 -1.86 8.21 35.75
CA GLY A 103 -2.88 7.32 36.30
C GLY A 103 -3.48 6.37 35.27
N ASP A 104 -3.48 5.08 35.63
CA ASP A 104 -4.01 3.95 34.87
C ASP A 104 -5.50 4.16 34.50
N LEU A 105 -5.75 4.67 33.30
CA LEU A 105 -7.10 4.82 32.75
C LEU A 105 -7.46 3.53 32.01
N GLY A 106 -8.11 2.62 32.73
CA GLY A 106 -8.74 1.42 32.20
C GLY A 106 -9.67 1.75 31.02
N LEU A 107 -9.20 1.45 29.81
CA LEU A 107 -9.88 1.74 28.56
C LEU A 107 -10.97 0.66 28.34
N HIS A 108 -12.20 0.91 28.80
CA HIS A 108 -13.34 0.06 28.44
C HIS A 108 -13.82 0.40 27.03
N LEU A 109 -13.32 -0.34 26.04
CA LEU A 109 -13.78 -0.27 24.66
C LEU A 109 -15.14 -0.97 24.55
N ARG A 110 -16.23 -0.20 24.42
CA ARG A 110 -17.51 -0.75 23.94
C ARG A 110 -17.54 -0.62 22.43
N ILE A 111 -17.45 -1.76 21.75
CA ILE A 111 -17.75 -1.89 20.33
C ILE A 111 -19.29 -1.92 20.22
N ALA A 112 -19.86 -0.96 19.50
CA ALA A 112 -21.27 -1.00 19.07
C ALA A 112 -21.33 -1.57 17.65
#